data_AF-A0A7I8F0I7-F1
#
_entry.id   AF-A0A7I8F0I7-F1
#
_cell.length_a   1.000
_cell.length_b   1.000
_cell.length_c   1.000
_cell.angle_alpha   90.00
_cell.angle_beta   90.00
_cell.angle_gamma   90.00
#
_symmetry.space_group_name_H-M   'P 1'
#
loop_
_entity.id
_entity.type
_entity.pdbx_description
1 polymer ?
#
loop_
_entity_poly.entity_id
_entity_poly.type
_entity_poly.pdbx_seq_one_letter_code
_entity_poly.pdbx_strand_id
1 'polypeptide(L)'
;MTARKTDNSSKTTKKATSGSSRVRVKTIKNAVDNFILDHKSQNHSPQTLRWHSIALSHFLNYLELEQDVTVIDQLEPYSFRAWLVFLENEVGPRGKVRATRTRRWYAQSVHAFGKWLYGERYLSEDFTERVKLPKLEKPLIQ
;
A
#
# COMPACT_ATOMS: atom_id res chain seq x y z
N MET A 1 67.96 -30.25 -29.99
CA MET A 1 66.92 -29.44 -30.66
C MET A 1 65.57 -29.92 -30.15
N THR A 2 64.99 -29.26 -29.14
CA THR A 2 63.86 -28.30 -29.29
C THR A 2 62.55 -29.04 -29.63
N ALA A 3 61.44 -29.02 -28.90
CA ALA A 3 61.01 -28.33 -27.69
C ALA A 3 59.71 -28.98 -27.14
N ARG A 4 59.53 -28.88 -25.82
CA ARG A 4 58.24 -28.90 -25.10
C ARG A 4 57.45 -27.61 -25.41
N LYS A 5 56.16 -27.71 -25.75
CA LYS A 5 55.12 -26.66 -25.72
C LYS A 5 53.79 -27.31 -26.15
N THR A 6 52.58 -27.14 -25.61
CA THR A 6 51.95 -26.30 -24.57
C THR A 6 50.53 -26.87 -24.39
N ASP A 7 50.08 -27.14 -23.16
CA ASP A 7 49.04 -26.41 -22.41
C ASP A 7 47.90 -25.73 -23.22
N ASN A 8 46.71 -26.33 -23.09
CA ASN A 8 45.46 -25.76 -22.57
C ASN A 8 45.05 -24.32 -22.94
N SER A 9 43.91 -24.18 -23.63
CA SER A 9 42.88 -23.18 -23.28
C SER A 9 41.66 -23.28 -24.20
N SER A 10 40.68 -24.07 -23.75
CA SER A 10 39.30 -23.96 -24.21
C SER A 10 38.73 -22.62 -23.73
N LYS A 11 38.76 -21.61 -24.60
CA LYS A 11 38.07 -20.32 -24.39
C LYS A 11 36.55 -20.56 -24.36
N THR A 12 35.99 -20.75 -23.18
CA THR A 12 34.57 -20.55 -22.93
C THR A 12 34.32 -19.05 -22.75
N THR A 13 33.79 -18.42 -23.79
CA THR A 13 33.22 -17.07 -23.73
C THR A 13 31.97 -17.11 -22.87
N LYS A 14 32.12 -16.82 -21.57
CA LYS A 14 31.01 -16.51 -20.67
C LYS A 14 30.36 -15.20 -21.16
N LYS A 15 29.23 -15.32 -21.88
CA LYS A 15 28.32 -14.20 -22.14
C LYS A 15 27.88 -13.64 -20.79
N ALA A 16 28.33 -12.42 -20.49
CA ALA A 16 27.80 -11.62 -19.40
C ALA A 16 26.29 -11.43 -19.63
N THR A 17 25.49 -12.07 -18.78
CA THR A 17 24.05 -11.85 -18.75
C THR A 17 23.83 -10.50 -18.08
N SER A 18 23.48 -9.48 -18.87
CA SER A 18 23.06 -8.20 -18.32
C SER A 18 21.77 -8.42 -17.53
N GLY A 19 21.92 -8.57 -16.21
CA GLY A 19 20.80 -8.52 -15.29
C GLY A 19 20.21 -7.12 -15.33
N SER A 20 19.28 -6.87 -16.25
CA SER A 20 18.36 -5.75 -16.15
C SER A 20 17.54 -6.02 -14.89
N SER A 21 17.96 -5.41 -13.79
CA SER A 21 17.17 -5.27 -12.57
C SER A 21 15.92 -4.48 -12.93
N ARG A 22 14.91 -5.18 -13.48
CA ARG A 22 13.55 -4.66 -13.58
C ARG A 22 13.14 -4.32 -12.16
N VAL A 23 13.13 -3.03 -11.84
CA VAL A 23 12.43 -2.51 -10.67
C VAL A 23 11.01 -3.05 -10.80
N ARG A 24 10.64 -4.01 -9.93
CA ARG A 24 9.28 -4.53 -9.94
C ARG A 24 8.39 -3.41 -9.43
N VAL A 25 7.72 -2.74 -10.35
CA VAL A 25 6.67 -1.77 -10.01
C VAL A 25 5.69 -2.46 -9.08
N LYS A 26 5.58 -1.95 -7.84
CA LYS A 26 4.69 -2.52 -6.84
C LYS A 26 3.38 -1.74 -6.86
N THR A 27 2.30 -2.40 -7.26
CA THR A 27 0.96 -1.80 -7.27
C THR A 27 0.41 -1.70 -5.85
N ILE A 28 -0.44 -0.71 -5.60
CA ILE A 28 -1.06 -0.53 -4.27
C ILE A 28 -2.00 -1.71 -3.97
N LYS A 29 -2.69 -2.24 -4.99
CA LYS A 29 -3.50 -3.46 -4.86
C LYS A 29 -2.71 -4.65 -4.32
N ASN A 30 -1.54 -4.94 -4.91
CA ASN A 30 -0.70 -6.05 -4.43
C ASN A 30 -0.22 -5.81 -2.99
N ALA A 31 0.05 -4.57 -2.61
CA ALA A 31 0.40 -4.25 -1.23
C ALA A 31 -0.78 -4.44 -0.26
N VAL A 32 -2.01 -4.13 -0.67
CA VAL A 32 -3.21 -4.43 0.13
C VAL A 32 -3.36 -5.94 0.33
N ASP A 33 -3.17 -6.75 -0.72
CA ASP A 33 -3.24 -8.21 -0.59
C ASP A 33 -2.18 -8.75 0.39
N ASN A 34 -0.95 -8.24 0.32
CA ASN A 34 0.13 -8.59 1.24
C ASN A 34 -0.16 -8.14 2.69
N PHE A 35 -0.73 -6.95 2.88
CA PHE A 35 -1.14 -6.46 4.19
C PHE A 35 -2.20 -7.36 4.83
N ILE A 36 -3.20 -7.78 4.06
CA ILE A 36 -4.24 -8.70 4.55
C ILE A 36 -3.63 -10.07 4.88
N LEU A 37 -2.69 -10.55 4.07
CA LEU A 37 -1.97 -11.80 4.32
C LEU A 37 -1.14 -11.74 5.62
N ASP A 38 -0.42 -10.64 5.83
CA ASP A 38 0.35 -10.40 7.06
C ASP A 38 -0.56 -10.40 8.29
N HIS A 39 -1.65 -9.64 8.28
CA HIS A 39 -2.60 -9.60 9.39
C HIS A 39 -3.28 -10.96 9.64
N LYS A 40 -3.52 -11.73 8.58
CA LYS A 40 -4.02 -13.10 8.71
C LYS A 40 -2.99 -14.02 9.37
N SER A 41 -1.70 -13.86 9.07
CA SER A 41 -0.61 -14.64 9.68
C SER A 41 -0.45 -14.36 11.18
N GLN A 42 -0.83 -13.16 11.62
CA GLN A 42 -0.84 -12.73 13.03
C GLN A 42 -2.11 -13.17 13.79
N ASN A 43 -2.96 -14.00 13.20
CA ASN A 43 -4.21 -14.50 13.79
C ASN A 43 -5.22 -13.38 14.16
N HIS A 44 -5.23 -12.26 13.43
CA HIS A 44 -6.30 -11.28 13.57
C HIS A 44 -7.66 -11.89 13.22
N SER A 45 -8.71 -11.46 13.92
CA SER A 45 -10.05 -12.03 13.75
C SER A 45 -10.56 -11.83 12.31
N PRO A 46 -11.37 -12.76 11.77
CA PRO A 46 -11.96 -12.61 10.44
C PRO A 46 -12.75 -11.31 10.27
N GLN A 47 -13.37 -10.83 11.35
CA GLN A 47 -14.07 -9.56 11.37
C GLN A 47 -13.12 -8.37 11.19
N THR A 48 -11.96 -8.39 11.84
CA THR A 48 -10.92 -7.36 11.69
C THR A 48 -10.40 -7.32 10.27
N LEU A 49 -10.06 -8.47 9.70
CA LEU A 49 -9.62 -8.58 8.30
C LEU A 49 -10.68 -8.03 7.33
N ARG A 50 -11.95 -8.39 7.53
CA ARG A 50 -13.06 -7.88 6.72
C ARG A 50 -13.18 -6.36 6.79
N TRP A 51 -13.00 -5.75 7.95
CA TRP A 51 -13.03 -4.29 8.08
C TRP A 51 -11.87 -3.62 7.37
N HIS A 52 -10.66 -4.19 7.46
CA HIS A 52 -9.54 -3.70 6.66
C HIS A 52 -9.81 -3.81 5.17
N SER A 53 -10.26 -4.98 4.68
CA SER A 53 -10.56 -5.17 3.26
C SER A 53 -11.58 -4.16 2.75
N ILE A 54 -12.69 -3.94 3.45
CA ILE A 54 -13.71 -2.97 3.03
C ILE A 54 -13.14 -1.54 2.94
N ALA A 55 -12.41 -1.11 3.96
CA ALA A 55 -11.83 0.22 4.00
C ALA A 55 -10.75 0.43 2.93
N LEU A 56 -9.89 -0.58 2.73
CA LEU A 56 -8.78 -0.52 1.76
C LEU A 56 -9.28 -0.63 0.32
N SER A 57 -10.30 -1.45 0.04
CA SER A 57 -10.95 -1.46 -1.27
C SER A 57 -11.57 -0.10 -1.59
N HIS A 58 -12.21 0.54 -0.60
CA HIS A 58 -12.76 1.87 -0.78
C HIS A 58 -11.67 2.92 -1.08
N PHE A 59 -10.55 2.86 -0.35
CA PHE A 59 -9.41 3.74 -0.58
C PHE A 59 -8.75 3.51 -1.94
N LEU A 60 -8.52 2.26 -2.34
CA LEU A 60 -7.99 1.90 -3.66
C LEU A 60 -8.86 2.46 -4.79
N ASN A 61 -10.18 2.27 -4.71
CA ASN A 61 -11.10 2.79 -5.72
C ASN A 61 -11.03 4.31 -5.82
N TYR A 62 -10.92 5.02 -4.69
CA TYR A 62 -10.73 6.47 -4.70
C TYR A 62 -9.41 6.88 -5.36
N LEU A 63 -8.30 6.22 -5.01
CA LEU A 63 -6.99 6.54 -5.60
C LEU A 63 -7.00 6.34 -7.12
N GLU A 64 -7.61 5.26 -7.59
CA GLU A 64 -7.70 4.96 -9.02
C GLU A 64 -8.64 5.93 -9.76
N LEU A 65 -9.84 6.19 -9.23
CA LEU A 65 -10.85 6.98 -9.93
C LEU A 65 -10.64 8.50 -9.82
N GLU A 66 -10.19 8.99 -8.67
CA GLU A 66 -10.10 10.42 -8.38
C GLU A 66 -8.68 10.99 -8.52
N GLN A 67 -7.65 10.14 -8.46
CA GLN A 67 -6.26 10.59 -8.47
C GLN A 67 -5.36 9.91 -9.51
N ASP A 68 -5.85 8.88 -10.21
CA ASP A 68 -5.05 8.05 -11.14
C ASP A 68 -3.79 7.45 -10.48
N VAL A 69 -3.87 7.17 -9.18
CA VAL A 69 -2.76 6.63 -8.36
C VAL A 69 -2.93 5.11 -8.21
N THR A 70 -2.07 4.34 -8.87
CA THR A 70 -2.16 2.86 -8.89
C THR A 70 -0.90 2.15 -8.39
N VAL A 71 0.22 2.87 -8.31
CA VAL A 71 1.51 2.35 -7.84
C VAL A 71 1.94 3.03 -6.56
N ILE A 72 2.67 2.30 -5.72
CA ILE A 72 3.02 2.76 -4.36
C ILE A 72 3.90 4.01 -4.39
N ASP A 73 4.79 4.13 -5.38
CA ASP A 73 5.72 5.26 -5.50
C ASP A 73 5.01 6.61 -5.76
N GLN A 74 3.75 6.57 -6.20
CA GLN A 74 2.90 7.76 -6.39
C GLN A 74 2.10 8.12 -5.12
N LEU A 75 2.14 7.27 -4.08
CA LEU A 75 1.34 7.47 -2.89
C LEU A 75 1.95 8.58 -2.03
N GLU A 76 1.26 9.72 -1.95
CA GLU A 76 1.69 10.86 -1.16
C GLU A 76 0.81 11.07 0.10
N PRO A 77 1.31 11.78 1.13
CA PRO A 77 0.48 12.21 2.25
C PRO A 77 -0.77 12.99 1.82
N TYR A 78 -0.70 13.70 0.69
CA TYR A 78 -1.83 14.41 0.09
C TYR A 78 -2.97 13.45 -0.29
N SER A 79 -2.66 12.31 -0.93
CA SER A 79 -3.65 11.32 -1.34
C SER A 79 -4.52 10.85 -0.19
N PHE A 80 -3.92 10.63 0.98
CA PHE A 80 -4.66 10.24 2.18
C PHE A 80 -5.53 11.38 2.74
N ARG A 81 -5.01 12.62 2.79
CA ARG A 81 -5.79 13.79 3.26
C ARG A 81 -6.99 14.06 2.34
N ALA A 82 -6.78 14.02 1.04
CA ALA A 82 -7.82 14.23 0.04
C ALA A 82 -8.91 13.16 0.15
N TRP A 83 -8.53 11.90 0.36
CA TRP A 83 -9.49 10.83 0.63
C TRP A 83 -10.31 11.04 1.91
N LEU A 84 -9.70 11.55 2.99
CA LEU A 84 -10.45 11.84 4.23
C LEU A 84 -11.51 12.92 4.01
N VAL A 85 -11.21 13.95 3.20
CA VAL A 85 -12.18 14.99 2.81
C VAL A 85 -13.26 14.42 1.90
N PHE A 86 -12.91 13.56 0.94
CA PHE A 86 -13.87 12.86 0.11
C PHE A 86 -14.83 12.02 0.95
N LEU A 87 -14.30 11.23 1.89
CA LEU A 87 -15.06 10.35 2.77
C LEU A 87 -16.06 11.11 3.67
N GLU A 88 -15.81 12.38 3.96
CA GLU A 88 -16.72 13.24 4.71
C GLU A 88 -17.93 13.68 3.89
N ASN A 89 -17.75 13.93 2.60
CA ASN A 89 -18.80 14.42 1.71
C ASN A 89 -19.49 13.30 0.93
N GLU A 90 -18.96 12.08 0.97
CA GLU A 90 -19.48 10.94 0.22
C GLU A 90 -20.87 10.52 0.74
N VAL A 91 -21.85 10.59 -0.17
CA VAL A 91 -23.19 10.08 0.06
C VAL A 91 -23.22 8.59 -0.29
N GLY A 92 -23.46 7.75 0.71
CA GLY A 92 -23.53 6.31 0.49
C GLY A 92 -24.77 5.90 -0.34
N PRO A 93 -24.87 4.62 -0.74
CA PRO A 93 -25.95 4.11 -1.61
C PRO A 93 -27.38 4.35 -1.11
N ARG A 94 -27.53 4.63 0.20
CA ARG A 94 -28.81 4.92 0.86
C ARG A 94 -29.13 6.42 0.94
N GLY A 95 -28.44 7.26 0.14
CA GLY A 95 -28.65 8.70 0.11
C GLY A 95 -28.21 9.44 1.38
N LYS A 96 -27.44 8.78 2.27
CA LYS A 96 -26.96 9.35 3.53
C LYS A 96 -25.44 9.39 3.56
N VAL A 97 -24.90 10.48 4.09
CA VAL A 97 -23.48 10.60 4.42
C VAL A 97 -23.08 9.47 5.38
N ARG A 98 -21.89 8.91 5.19
CA ARG A 98 -21.39 7.82 6.03
C ARG A 98 -21.34 8.24 7.50
N ALA A 99 -21.84 7.36 8.37
CA ALA A 99 -21.79 7.58 9.81
C ALA A 99 -20.35 7.84 10.28
N THR A 100 -20.20 8.81 11.19
CA THR A 100 -18.92 9.21 11.80
C THR A 100 -18.11 8.02 12.31
N ARG A 101 -18.75 7.05 12.96
CA ARG A 101 -18.09 5.82 13.44
C ARG A 101 -17.48 5.02 12.28
N THR A 102 -18.18 4.86 11.17
CA THR A 102 -17.68 4.14 9.99
C THR A 102 -16.49 4.87 9.35
N ARG A 103 -16.58 6.21 9.23
CA ARG A 103 -15.46 7.03 8.73
C ARG A 103 -14.21 6.87 9.57
N ARG A 104 -14.35 6.81 10.90
CA ARG A 104 -13.24 6.54 11.84
C ARG A 104 -12.58 5.20 11.57
N TRP A 105 -13.37 4.13 11.46
CA TRP A 105 -12.86 2.78 11.19
C TRP A 105 -12.11 2.73 9.86
N TYR A 106 -12.64 3.39 8.83
CA TYR A 106 -12.00 3.49 7.52
C TYR A 106 -10.64 4.18 7.63
N ALA A 107 -10.59 5.33 8.30
CA ALA A 107 -9.36 6.08 8.49
C ALA A 107 -8.32 5.31 9.31
N GLN A 108 -8.74 4.56 10.34
CA GLN A 108 -7.86 3.69 11.12
C GLN A 108 -7.28 2.54 10.28
N SER A 109 -8.10 1.90 9.45
CA SER A 109 -7.64 0.81 8.58
C SER A 109 -6.60 1.28 7.56
N VAL A 110 -6.80 2.45 6.94
CA VAL A 110 -5.83 3.01 5.98
C VAL A 110 -4.57 3.51 6.71
N HIS A 111 -4.71 4.05 7.92
CA HIS A 111 -3.56 4.44 8.75
C HIS A 111 -2.70 3.22 9.12
N ALA A 112 -3.31 2.13 9.56
CA ALA A 112 -2.61 0.86 9.84
C ALA A 112 -1.89 0.32 8.60
N PHE A 113 -2.53 0.40 7.43
CA PHE A 113 -1.90 0.04 6.16
C PHE A 113 -0.70 0.94 5.84
N GLY A 114 -0.80 2.25 6.04
CA GLY A 114 0.32 3.19 5.86
C GLY A 114 1.51 2.89 6.77
N LYS A 115 1.25 2.60 8.06
CA LYS A 115 2.29 2.16 9.01
C LYS A 115 2.96 0.87 8.55
N TRP A 116 2.17 -0.08 8.06
CA TRP A 116 2.67 -1.35 7.55
C TRP A 116 3.53 -1.15 6.28
N LEU A 117 3.10 -0.31 5.33
CA LEU A 117 3.89 0.04 4.14
C LEU A 117 5.27 0.60 4.52
N TYR A 118 5.31 1.49 5.50
CA TYR A 118 6.56 2.03 6.02
C TYR A 118 7.42 0.94 6.69
N GLY A 119 6.84 0.10 7.54
CA GLY A 119 7.54 -1.00 8.22
C GLY A 119 8.15 -2.01 7.25
N GLU A 120 7.44 -2.33 6.17
CA GLU A 120 7.88 -3.20 5.09
C GLU A 120 8.78 -2.50 4.04
N ARG A 121 9.14 -1.23 4.29
CA ARG A 121 10.03 -0.41 3.45
C ARG A 121 9.52 -0.22 2.01
N TYR A 122 8.20 -0.21 1.85
CA TYR A 122 7.56 0.23 0.61
C TYR A 122 7.60 1.74 0.46
N LEU A 123 7.61 2.47 1.58
CA LEU A 123 7.71 3.93 1.63
C LEU A 123 8.99 4.32 2.38
N SER A 124 9.66 5.37 1.90
CA SER A 124 10.84 5.95 2.56
C SER A 124 10.47 6.79 3.78
N GLU A 125 9.26 7.35 3.80
CA GLU A 125 8.75 8.19 4.88
C GLU A 125 7.43 7.66 5.41
N ASP A 126 7.22 7.81 6.72
CA ASP A 126 5.94 7.51 7.35
C ASP A 126 4.97 8.68 7.16
N PHE A 127 4.12 8.62 6.14
CA PHE A 127 3.11 9.67 5.90
C PHE A 127 2.07 9.75 7.02
N THR A 128 1.91 8.69 7.81
CA THR A 128 0.87 8.61 8.84
C THR A 128 1.19 9.47 10.06
N GLU A 129 2.46 9.88 10.24
CA GLU A 129 2.87 10.89 11.22
C GLU A 129 2.47 12.31 10.79
N ARG A 130 2.39 12.55 9.47
CA ARG A 130 2.05 13.85 8.88
C ARG A 130 0.55 14.03 8.70
N VAL A 131 -0.24 12.96 8.72
CA VAL A 131 -1.71 13.03 8.59
C VAL A 131 -2.38 12.75 9.92
N LYS A 132 -2.85 13.82 10.57
CA LYS A 132 -3.70 13.71 11.75
C LYS A 132 -5.07 13.20 11.32
N LEU A 133 -5.52 12.12 11.95
CA LEU A 133 -6.89 11.64 11.79
C LEU A 133 -7.86 12.75 12.24
N PRO A 134 -8.98 12.95 11.53
CA PRO A 134 -9.95 13.98 11.89
C PRO A 134 -10.44 13.76 13.32
N LYS A 135 -10.44 14.83 14.12
CA LYS A 135 -11.12 14.84 15.41
C LYS A 135 -12.62 14.85 15.14
N LEU A 136 -13.19 13.66 15.11
CA LEU A 136 -14.63 13.53 14.91
C LEU A 136 -15.32 14.03 16.18
N GLU A 137 -16.12 15.08 16.04
CA GLU A 137 -16.92 15.62 17.14
C GLU A 137 -17.72 14.48 17.78
N LYS A 138 -17.70 14.42 19.11
CA LYS A 138 -18.52 13.46 19.86
C LYS A 138 -19.98 13.78 19.51
N PRO A 139 -20.82 12.78 19.18
CA PRO A 139 -22.24 13.06 19.03
C PRO A 139 -22.74 13.64 20.36
N LEU A 140 -23.23 14.88 20.33
CA LEU A 140 -24.02 15.45 21.41
C LEU A 140 -25.25 14.53 21.53
N ILE A 141 -25.28 13.73 22.58
CA ILE A 141 -26.45 12.94 22.94
C ILE A 141 -27.54 13.97 23.24
N GLN A 142 -28.64 13.96 22.46
CA GLN A 142 -29.88 14.67 22.78
C GLN A 142 -30.77 13.78 23.64
#